data_AF-A0A939XNC5-F1
#
_entry.id   AF-A0A939XNC5-F1
#
_cell.length_a   1.000
_cell.length_b   1.000
_cell.length_c   1.000
_cell.angle_alpha   90.00
_cell.angle_beta   90.00
_cell.angle_gamma   90.00
#
_symmetry.space_group_name_H-M   'P 1'
#
loop_
_entity.id
_entity.type
_entity.pdbx_description
1 polymer ?
#
loop_
_entity_poly.entity_id
_entity_poly.type
_entity_poly.pdbx_seq_one_letter_code
_entity_poly.pdbx_strand_id
1 'polypeptide(L)'
;MQELLNHSNEINEQLARYGVKFGIYKDGAFNERLFPFDPIPRQISQGDFKALEAGLVQRVRALNAFIHDIYHEKHIIRDGVVPEEFVYRSPGYLAQCEGATPPKLVYSHISGIDLVLGKDNEWYILEDNLRIPSGASYPLIARTLCRRCSPETFQKNKVADNRNYGMLLKRTMDYVNAGGINVVFTPGRYNAAYFEHSYLAEQSGAVLAESGDLFVENRALYYRTDRDPVRVGALYRRVSDDYIDPLFFEPSSLIGIPNLMDAYMAGNVAVINAPGNGVADDKGIYYFVPKMISYYLQEEALLKNAPTYLPYFAADMSYVMANLDHLVIKDVAEAGGYGVIFGENLSLAQREELKKAIQLAPRRFIAQEVVDFQEMPVSEGGSLVERKADLRAFVLTG
;
A
#
# COMPACT_ATOMS: atom_id res chain seq x y z
N MET A 1 4.39 26.57 11.79
CA MET A 1 5.19 25.47 12.38
C MET A 1 6.70 25.55 12.07
N GLN A 2 7.25 26.69 11.64
CA GLN A 2 8.71 26.83 11.40
C GLN A 2 9.59 26.63 12.65
N GLU A 3 9.01 26.81 13.85
CA GLU A 3 9.69 26.58 15.13
C GLU A 3 10.28 25.15 15.26
N LEU A 4 9.75 24.15 14.52
CA LEU A 4 10.31 22.79 14.49
C LEU A 4 11.73 22.72 13.91
N LEU A 5 12.10 23.66 13.03
CA LEU A 5 13.44 23.73 12.45
C LEU A 5 14.52 23.90 13.53
N ASN A 6 14.20 24.64 14.60
CA ASN A 6 15.11 24.86 15.73
C ASN A 6 15.43 23.56 16.50
N HIS A 7 14.61 22.53 16.33
CA HIS A 7 14.76 21.23 16.99
C HIS A 7 15.19 20.11 16.03
N SER A 8 15.58 20.43 14.79
CA SER A 8 15.89 19.45 13.75
C SER A 8 16.95 18.43 14.19
N ASN A 9 18.07 18.91 14.77
CA ASN A 9 19.15 18.05 15.23
C ASN A 9 18.70 17.13 16.37
N GLU A 10 17.99 17.68 17.35
CA GLU A 10 17.47 16.92 18.49
C GLU A 10 16.50 15.82 18.03
N ILE A 11 15.60 16.12 17.08
CA ILE A 11 14.65 15.15 16.55
C ILE A 11 15.39 14.03 15.79
N ASN A 12 16.37 14.38 14.94
CA ASN A 12 17.15 13.40 14.18
C ASN A 12 18.01 12.52 15.09
N GLU A 13 18.60 13.08 16.16
CA GLU A 13 19.31 12.31 17.19
C GLU A 13 18.38 11.32 17.91
N GLN A 14 17.14 11.72 18.22
CA GLN A 14 16.16 10.81 18.80
C GLN A 14 15.75 9.72 17.80
N LEU A 15 15.46 10.06 16.53
CA LEU A 15 15.13 9.06 15.51
C LEU A 15 16.25 8.01 15.36
N ALA A 16 17.50 8.46 15.38
CA ALA A 16 18.67 7.57 15.39
C ALA A 16 18.71 6.67 16.63
N ARG A 17 18.45 7.25 17.82
CA ARG A 17 18.44 6.53 19.10
C ARG A 17 17.33 5.48 19.19
N TYR A 18 16.15 5.77 18.63
CA TYR A 18 15.03 4.83 18.54
C TYR A 18 15.20 3.80 17.41
N GLY A 19 16.31 3.85 16.67
CA GLY A 19 16.64 2.87 15.63
C GLY A 19 15.70 2.95 14.44
N VAL A 20 15.15 4.13 14.13
CA VAL A 20 14.29 4.33 12.97
C VAL A 20 15.15 4.25 11.71
N LYS A 21 15.24 3.04 11.17
CA LYS A 21 16.05 2.68 10.01
C LYS A 21 15.16 2.32 8.84
N PHE A 22 15.69 2.50 7.65
CA PHE A 22 15.13 2.00 6.40
C PHE A 22 16.22 1.23 5.65
N GLY A 23 15.87 0.04 5.18
CA GLY A 23 16.75 -0.82 4.40
C GLY A 23 16.60 -0.55 2.90
N ILE A 24 17.72 -0.39 2.20
CA ILE A 24 17.77 -0.31 0.74
C ILE A 24 18.51 -1.52 0.21
N TYR A 25 17.86 -2.25 -0.70
CA TYR A 25 18.55 -3.22 -1.51
C TYR A 25 19.01 -2.54 -2.80
N LYS A 26 20.33 -2.41 -2.98
CA LYS A 26 20.91 -1.83 -4.20
C LYS A 26 22.15 -2.63 -4.57
N ASP A 27 22.28 -2.96 -5.86
CA ASP A 27 23.44 -3.65 -6.42
C ASP A 27 23.78 -4.98 -5.70
N GLY A 28 22.76 -5.73 -5.29
CA GLY A 28 22.93 -7.02 -4.61
C GLY A 28 23.30 -6.92 -3.12
N ALA A 29 23.41 -5.72 -2.56
CA ALA A 29 23.74 -5.48 -1.16
C ALA A 29 22.58 -4.83 -0.40
N PHE A 30 22.25 -5.39 0.77
CA PHE A 30 21.35 -4.77 1.72
C PHE A 30 22.10 -3.71 2.55
N ASN A 31 21.67 -2.46 2.45
CA ASN A 31 22.22 -1.35 3.21
C ASN A 31 21.13 -0.79 4.14
N GLU A 32 21.34 -0.89 5.45
CA GLU A 32 20.53 -0.13 6.40
C GLU A 32 21.08 1.28 6.56
N ARG A 33 20.19 2.27 6.50
CA ARG A 33 20.51 3.65 6.90
C ARG A 33 19.44 4.20 7.82
N LEU A 34 19.82 5.22 8.57
CA LEU A 34 18.85 6.01 9.33
C LEU A 34 17.83 6.63 8.38
N PHE A 35 16.59 6.67 8.83
CA PHE A 35 15.51 7.31 8.09
C PHE A 35 15.78 8.81 7.99
N PRO A 36 16.00 9.37 6.78
CA PRO A 36 16.20 10.80 6.63
C PRO A 36 14.89 11.52 6.96
N PHE A 37 14.93 12.47 7.89
CA PHE A 37 13.75 13.17 8.37
C PHE A 37 13.93 14.69 8.28
N ASP A 38 12.98 15.33 7.61
CA ASP A 38 12.87 16.78 7.57
C ASP A 38 11.73 17.25 8.52
N PRO A 39 11.98 18.21 9.43
CA PRO A 39 10.98 18.66 10.38
C PRO A 39 9.97 19.66 9.79
N ILE A 40 10.13 20.15 8.56
CA ILE A 40 9.15 21.00 7.89
C ILE A 40 7.93 20.15 7.53
N PRO A 41 6.76 20.38 8.16
CA PRO A 41 5.60 19.53 7.95
C PRO A 41 4.83 19.93 6.69
N ARG A 42 4.31 18.92 5.98
CA ARG A 42 3.23 19.13 5.01
C ARG A 42 1.97 19.54 5.77
N GLN A 43 1.45 20.72 5.47
CA GLN A 43 0.23 21.22 6.08
C GLN A 43 -0.94 20.90 5.16
N ILE A 44 -1.95 20.22 5.70
CA ILE A 44 -3.18 19.90 4.99
C ILE A 44 -4.32 20.52 5.81
N SER A 45 -5.16 21.32 5.17
CA SER A 45 -6.27 21.98 5.87
C SER A 45 -7.30 20.94 6.32
N GLN A 46 -8.12 21.28 7.32
CA GLN A 46 -9.20 20.38 7.75
C GLN A 46 -10.22 20.13 6.63
N GLY A 47 -10.47 21.11 5.77
CA GLY A 47 -11.38 20.97 4.62
C GLY A 47 -10.84 19.95 3.61
N ASP A 48 -9.58 20.12 3.22
CA ASP A 48 -8.92 19.21 2.27
C ASP A 48 -8.83 17.79 2.85
N PHE A 49 -8.48 17.66 4.14
CA PHE A 49 -8.41 16.35 4.78
C PHE A 49 -9.77 15.65 4.83
N LYS A 50 -10.87 16.37 5.08
CA LYS A 50 -12.23 15.79 5.04
C LYS A 50 -12.61 15.30 3.65
N ALA A 51 -12.27 16.08 2.61
CA ALA A 51 -12.51 15.68 1.22
C ALA A 51 -11.69 14.44 0.85
N LEU A 52 -10.40 14.42 1.23
CA LEU A 52 -9.52 13.27 1.07
C LEU A 52 -10.07 12.03 1.80
N GLU A 53 -10.45 12.17 3.07
CA GLU A 53 -11.00 11.07 3.87
C GLU A 53 -12.23 10.45 3.20
N ALA A 54 -13.20 11.26 2.79
CA ALA A 54 -14.41 10.79 2.12
C ALA A 54 -14.10 10.01 0.84
N GLY A 55 -13.23 10.55 -0.02
CA GLY A 55 -12.88 9.90 -1.28
C GLY A 55 -12.00 8.66 -1.13
N LEU A 56 -11.08 8.65 -0.15
CA LEU A 56 -10.27 7.49 0.15
C LEU A 56 -11.12 6.33 0.68
N VAL A 57 -12.09 6.61 1.55
CA VAL A 57 -13.06 5.61 2.04
C VAL A 57 -13.91 5.07 0.90
N GLN A 58 -14.44 5.94 0.03
CA GLN A 58 -15.20 5.54 -1.16
C GLN A 58 -14.38 4.59 -2.05
N ARG A 59 -13.15 4.97 -2.38
CA ARG A 59 -12.27 4.17 -3.23
C ARG A 59 -12.00 2.79 -2.65
N VAL A 60 -11.67 2.70 -1.36
CA VAL A 60 -11.35 1.42 -0.71
C VAL A 60 -12.58 0.52 -0.57
N ARG A 61 -13.79 1.09 -0.43
CA ARG A 61 -15.05 0.33 -0.53
C ARG A 61 -15.19 -0.32 -1.91
N ALA A 62 -14.98 0.44 -2.97
CA ALA A 62 -15.07 -0.07 -4.35
C ALA A 62 -13.99 -1.12 -4.65
N LEU A 63 -12.76 -0.92 -4.17
CA LEU A 63 -11.67 -1.90 -4.32
C LEU A 63 -11.95 -3.21 -3.57
N ASN A 64 -12.50 -3.16 -2.36
CA ASN A 64 -12.92 -4.38 -1.64
C ASN A 64 -14.05 -5.11 -2.39
N ALA A 65 -15.04 -4.39 -2.91
CA ALA A 65 -16.12 -4.98 -3.71
C ALA A 65 -15.58 -5.62 -5.00
N PHE A 66 -14.60 -4.98 -5.65
CA PHE A 66 -13.92 -5.52 -6.82
C PHE A 66 -13.20 -6.83 -6.51
N ILE A 67 -12.37 -6.88 -5.47
CA ILE A 67 -11.64 -8.10 -5.10
C ILE A 67 -12.63 -9.25 -4.81
N HIS A 68 -13.70 -8.97 -4.07
CA HIS A 68 -14.76 -9.95 -3.82
C HIS A 68 -15.36 -10.47 -5.12
N ASP A 69 -15.81 -9.58 -6.01
CA ASP A 69 -16.44 -9.96 -7.28
C ASP A 69 -15.51 -10.83 -8.14
N ILE A 70 -14.23 -10.45 -8.27
CA ILE A 70 -13.26 -11.19 -9.07
C ILE A 70 -13.08 -12.63 -8.58
N TYR A 71 -13.02 -12.88 -7.28
CA TYR A 71 -12.87 -14.23 -6.73
C TYR A 71 -14.19 -15.01 -6.63
N HIS A 72 -15.30 -14.42 -7.03
CA HIS A 72 -16.63 -15.04 -6.97
C HIS A 72 -17.32 -14.93 -8.34
N GLU A 73 -18.34 -14.06 -8.45
CA GLU A 73 -19.26 -14.01 -9.58
C GLU A 73 -18.71 -13.27 -10.81
N LYS A 74 -17.70 -12.42 -10.66
CA LYS A 74 -17.03 -11.71 -11.75
C LYS A 74 -18.02 -10.91 -12.61
N HIS A 75 -19.03 -10.32 -11.98
CA HIS A 75 -20.06 -9.52 -12.64
C HIS A 75 -19.45 -8.37 -13.44
N ILE A 76 -18.44 -7.67 -12.90
CA ILE A 76 -17.80 -6.54 -13.58
C ILE A 76 -17.09 -6.95 -14.89
N ILE A 77 -16.65 -8.20 -14.99
CA ILE A 77 -16.09 -8.78 -16.21
C ILE A 77 -17.23 -9.17 -17.18
N ARG A 78 -18.25 -9.90 -16.67
CA ARG A 78 -19.41 -10.34 -17.48
C ARG A 78 -20.15 -9.16 -18.12
N ASP A 79 -20.21 -8.03 -17.42
CA ASP A 79 -20.85 -6.79 -17.87
C ASP A 79 -19.93 -5.94 -18.76
N GLY A 80 -18.68 -6.36 -19.01
CA GLY A 80 -17.75 -5.71 -19.92
C GLY A 80 -17.12 -4.41 -19.39
N VAL A 81 -17.22 -4.12 -18.09
CA VAL A 81 -16.65 -2.92 -17.49
C VAL A 81 -15.13 -3.04 -17.34
N VAL A 82 -14.65 -4.21 -16.91
CA VAL A 82 -13.22 -4.56 -16.86
C VAL A 82 -12.97 -5.75 -17.79
N PRO A 83 -12.11 -5.63 -18.82
CA PRO A 83 -11.78 -6.76 -19.67
C PRO A 83 -11.06 -7.85 -18.89
N GLU A 84 -11.41 -9.11 -19.16
CA GLU A 84 -10.91 -10.28 -18.42
C GLU A 84 -9.39 -10.41 -18.42
N GLU A 85 -8.72 -9.93 -19.47
CA GLU A 85 -7.26 -9.97 -19.61
C GLU A 85 -6.51 -9.07 -18.62
N PHE A 86 -7.16 -8.03 -18.07
CA PHE A 86 -6.57 -7.23 -16.99
C PHE A 86 -6.59 -7.98 -15.65
N VAL A 87 -7.44 -8.99 -15.52
CA VAL A 87 -7.58 -9.81 -14.32
C VAL A 87 -6.77 -11.10 -14.46
N TYR A 88 -7.14 -11.99 -15.38
CA TYR A 88 -6.57 -13.34 -15.45
C TYR A 88 -5.12 -13.41 -15.91
N ARG A 89 -4.61 -12.36 -16.56
CA ARG A 89 -3.20 -12.25 -16.95
C ARG A 89 -2.40 -11.38 -15.97
N SER A 90 -3.02 -10.88 -14.90
CA SER A 90 -2.30 -10.17 -13.85
C SER A 90 -1.50 -11.17 -13.02
N PRO A 91 -0.21 -10.90 -12.72
CA PRO A 91 0.53 -11.70 -11.75
C PRO A 91 -0.05 -11.59 -10.33
N GLY A 92 -0.90 -10.59 -10.08
CA GLY A 92 -1.61 -10.43 -8.80
C GLY A 92 -2.85 -11.31 -8.66
N TYR A 93 -3.35 -11.92 -9.74
CA TYR A 93 -4.48 -12.85 -9.66
C TYR A 93 -4.02 -14.25 -9.24
N LEU A 94 -4.42 -14.63 -8.04
CA LEU A 94 -4.15 -15.96 -7.47
C LEU A 94 -5.36 -16.89 -7.66
N ALA A 95 -5.31 -17.78 -8.65
CA ALA A 95 -6.39 -18.74 -8.91
C ALA A 95 -6.70 -19.64 -7.70
N GLN A 96 -5.71 -19.86 -6.83
CA GLN A 96 -5.88 -20.62 -5.59
C GLN A 96 -6.81 -19.91 -4.59
N CYS A 97 -7.08 -18.60 -4.76
CA CYS A 97 -8.00 -17.83 -3.91
C CYS A 97 -9.44 -17.81 -4.44
N GLU A 98 -9.74 -18.49 -5.55
CA GLU A 98 -11.11 -18.61 -6.09
C GLU A 98 -12.08 -19.19 -5.05
N GLY A 99 -13.22 -18.51 -4.85
CA GLY A 99 -14.23 -18.86 -3.85
C GLY A 99 -13.81 -18.64 -2.40
N ALA A 100 -12.62 -18.08 -2.13
CA ALA A 100 -12.18 -17.79 -0.77
C ALA A 100 -12.86 -16.51 -0.25
N THR A 101 -13.58 -16.66 0.86
CA THR A 101 -14.31 -15.56 1.50
C THR A 101 -13.67 -15.22 2.86
N PRO A 102 -13.02 -14.05 3.01
CA PRO A 102 -12.47 -13.63 4.30
C PRO A 102 -13.59 -13.36 5.31
N PRO A 103 -13.31 -13.46 6.63
CA PRO A 103 -14.22 -12.99 7.66
C PRO A 103 -14.70 -11.57 7.38
N LYS A 104 -16.01 -11.35 7.54
CA LYS A 104 -16.67 -10.05 7.33
C LYS A 104 -16.57 -9.49 5.89
N LEU A 105 -16.16 -10.28 4.90
CA LEU A 105 -16.00 -9.87 3.50
C LEU A 105 -14.98 -8.74 3.29
N VAL A 106 -14.03 -8.56 4.21
CA VAL A 106 -12.98 -7.55 4.09
C VAL A 106 -11.72 -8.19 3.50
N TYR A 107 -11.29 -7.70 2.35
CA TYR A 107 -10.08 -8.18 1.67
C TYR A 107 -8.91 -7.24 1.97
N SER A 108 -9.04 -5.97 1.62
CA SER A 108 -8.06 -4.92 1.91
C SER A 108 -8.43 -4.21 3.20
N HIS A 109 -7.91 -4.73 4.31
CA HIS A 109 -8.12 -4.21 5.65
C HIS A 109 -7.29 -2.94 5.87
N ILE A 110 -6.06 -2.92 5.35
CA ILE A 110 -5.16 -1.77 5.39
C ILE A 110 -4.81 -1.45 3.93
N SER A 111 -5.21 -0.29 3.45
CA SER A 111 -4.91 0.16 2.09
C SER A 111 -4.00 1.38 2.14
N GLY A 112 -2.84 1.30 1.48
CA GLY A 112 -1.95 2.45 1.30
C GLY A 112 -2.26 3.14 -0.03
N ILE A 113 -2.71 4.40 0.00
CA ILE A 113 -3.09 5.14 -1.20
C ILE A 113 -2.12 6.30 -1.38
N ASP A 114 -1.38 6.30 -2.48
CA ASP A 114 -0.40 7.33 -2.81
C ASP A 114 -1.06 8.47 -3.56
N LEU A 115 -0.85 9.70 -3.10
CA LEU A 115 -1.43 10.90 -3.67
C LEU A 115 -0.38 11.99 -3.86
N VAL A 116 -0.64 12.87 -4.82
CA VAL A 116 0.08 14.12 -5.00
C VAL A 116 -0.90 15.28 -5.09
N LEU A 117 -0.45 16.48 -4.71
CA LEU A 117 -1.22 17.72 -4.87
C LEU A 117 -0.67 18.43 -6.10
N GLY A 118 -1.47 18.55 -7.16
CA GLY A 118 -1.10 19.24 -8.38
C GLY A 118 -0.88 20.74 -8.18
N LYS A 119 -0.15 21.39 -9.10
CA LYS A 119 -0.04 22.86 -9.13
C LYS A 119 -1.37 23.58 -9.42
N ASP A 120 -2.36 22.85 -9.91
CA ASP A 120 -3.77 23.25 -10.03
C ASP A 120 -4.53 23.23 -8.68
N ASN A 121 -3.87 22.83 -7.58
CA ASN A 121 -4.43 22.62 -6.25
C ASN A 121 -5.42 21.45 -6.14
N GLU A 122 -5.34 20.49 -7.07
CA GLU A 122 -6.16 19.28 -7.05
C GLU A 122 -5.37 18.08 -6.55
N TRP A 123 -6.02 17.18 -5.81
CA TRP A 123 -5.41 15.94 -5.36
C TRP A 123 -5.60 14.84 -6.39
N TYR A 124 -4.48 14.18 -6.74
CA TYR A 124 -4.45 13.05 -7.67
C TYR A 124 -3.92 11.82 -6.97
N ILE A 125 -4.64 10.71 -7.07
CA ILE A 125 -4.17 9.39 -6.66
C ILE A 125 -3.18 8.89 -7.72
N LEU A 126 -2.05 8.35 -7.31
CA LEU A 126 -1.04 7.78 -8.19
C LEU A 126 -1.05 6.26 -8.19
N GLU A 127 -1.25 5.64 -7.03
CA GLU A 127 -1.11 4.21 -6.84
C GLU A 127 -1.92 3.74 -5.62
N ASP A 128 -2.45 2.52 -5.72
CA ASP A 128 -3.08 1.80 -4.62
C ASP A 128 -2.14 0.69 -4.16
N ASN A 129 -2.02 0.47 -2.86
CA ASN A 129 -1.17 -0.58 -2.29
C ASN A 129 -2.05 -1.44 -1.37
N LEU A 130 -2.49 -2.61 -1.86
CA LEU A 130 -3.52 -3.42 -1.21
C LEU A 130 -3.00 -4.77 -0.70
N ARG A 131 -1.75 -5.12 -1.00
CA ARG A 131 -1.05 -6.30 -0.46
C ARG A 131 -0.56 -6.04 0.98
N ILE A 132 0.66 -5.54 1.12
CA ILE A 132 1.34 -5.32 2.40
C ILE A 132 1.83 -3.87 2.44
N PRO A 133 0.91 -2.89 2.50
CA PRO A 133 1.32 -1.49 2.53
C PRO A 133 2.16 -1.22 3.78
N SER A 134 3.31 -0.58 3.57
CA SER A 134 4.24 -0.19 4.61
C SER A 134 4.46 1.32 4.60
N GLY A 135 4.96 1.85 5.70
CA GLY A 135 5.28 3.26 5.86
C GLY A 135 4.54 3.95 7.00
N ALA A 136 3.57 3.29 7.64
CA ALA A 136 2.71 3.91 8.66
C ALA A 136 3.46 4.21 9.97
N SER A 137 4.47 3.42 10.35
CA SER A 137 5.17 3.62 11.63
C SER A 137 6.04 4.88 11.63
N TYR A 138 6.69 5.19 10.51
CA TYR A 138 7.63 6.32 10.39
C TYR A 138 7.01 7.68 10.76
N PRO A 139 5.87 8.11 10.18
CA PRO A 139 5.25 9.36 10.57
C PRO A 139 4.70 9.34 12.01
N LEU A 140 4.34 8.18 12.56
CA LEU A 140 3.86 8.07 13.94
C LEU A 140 5.00 8.31 14.95
N ILE A 141 6.13 7.62 14.79
CA ILE A 141 7.29 7.82 15.66
C ILE A 141 7.87 9.23 15.46
N ALA A 142 7.99 9.70 14.21
CA ALA A 142 8.48 11.05 13.93
C ALA A 142 7.60 12.13 14.56
N ARG A 143 6.27 12.01 14.46
CA ARG A 143 5.34 12.95 15.08
C ARG A 143 5.43 12.93 16.61
N THR A 144 5.62 11.76 17.20
CA THR A 144 5.80 11.60 18.66
C THR A 144 7.06 12.32 19.13
N LEU A 145 8.17 12.13 18.43
CA LEU A 145 9.44 12.80 18.74
C LEU A 145 9.37 14.31 18.51
N CYS A 146 8.72 14.77 17.43
CA CYS A 146 8.46 16.20 17.21
C CYS A 146 7.68 16.82 18.38
N ARG A 147 6.63 16.15 18.89
CA ARG A 147 5.86 16.62 20.05
C ARG A 147 6.70 16.69 21.31
N ARG A 148 7.66 15.77 21.47
CA ARG A 148 8.56 15.73 22.63
C ARG A 148 9.61 16.85 22.58
N CYS A 149 10.24 17.05 21.42
CA CYS A 149 11.30 18.06 21.25
C CYS A 149 10.74 19.48 21.15
N SER A 150 9.56 19.67 20.56
CA SER A 150 8.91 20.98 20.45
C SER A 150 7.44 20.97 20.91
N PRO A 151 7.17 20.81 22.23
CA PRO A 151 5.81 20.81 22.76
C PRO A 151 5.03 22.10 22.44
N GLU A 152 5.71 23.25 22.49
CA GLU A 152 5.10 24.55 22.22
C GLU A 152 4.52 24.64 20.80
N THR A 153 5.21 24.09 19.79
CA THR A 153 4.69 24.07 18.42
C THR A 153 3.30 23.42 18.39
N PHE A 154 3.11 22.29 19.07
CA PHE A 154 1.84 21.58 19.08
C PHE A 154 0.78 22.18 20.01
N GLN A 155 1.18 23.05 20.95
CA GLN A 155 0.24 23.83 21.75
C GLN A 155 -0.30 25.04 20.98
N LYS A 156 0.58 25.72 20.23
CA LYS A 156 0.22 26.90 19.43
C LYS A 156 -0.54 26.56 18.14
N ASN A 157 -0.30 25.37 17.57
CA ASN A 157 -0.91 24.93 16.31
C ASN A 157 -1.96 23.84 16.57
N LYS A 158 -3.17 23.98 16.01
CA LYS A 158 -4.28 23.02 16.16
C LYS A 158 -4.10 21.78 15.25
N VAL A 159 -3.01 21.05 15.44
CA VAL A 159 -2.70 19.83 14.67
C VAL A 159 -3.58 18.68 15.15
N ALA A 160 -4.25 17.99 14.22
CA ALA A 160 -5.03 16.79 14.52
C ALA A 160 -4.17 15.73 15.23
N ASP A 161 -4.80 14.99 16.15
CA ASP A 161 -4.13 13.89 16.84
C ASP A 161 -4.09 12.64 15.96
N ASN A 162 -2.94 11.98 15.92
CA ASN A 162 -2.68 10.76 15.16
C ASN A 162 -2.15 9.62 16.05
N ARG A 163 -2.12 9.81 17.38
CA ARG A 163 -1.64 8.80 18.34
C ARG A 163 -2.59 7.59 18.45
N ASN A 164 -3.79 7.70 17.90
CA ASN A 164 -4.80 6.65 17.93
C ASN A 164 -4.61 5.54 16.87
N TYR A 165 -3.62 5.63 15.98
CA TYR A 165 -3.43 4.62 14.92
C TYR A 165 -3.29 3.19 15.47
N GLY A 166 -2.52 2.97 16.53
CA GLY A 166 -2.38 1.65 17.15
C GLY A 166 -3.72 1.08 17.64
N MET A 167 -4.58 1.94 18.22
CA MET A 167 -5.94 1.56 18.62
C MET A 167 -6.84 1.28 17.40
N LEU A 168 -6.72 2.06 16.32
CA LEU A 168 -7.46 1.80 15.08
C LEU A 168 -7.05 0.46 14.47
N LEU A 169 -5.74 0.17 14.38
CA LEU A 169 -5.23 -1.11 13.92
C LEU A 169 -5.76 -2.27 14.79
N LYS A 170 -5.72 -2.11 16.12
CA LYS A 170 -6.28 -3.11 17.04
C LYS A 170 -7.76 -3.36 16.76
N ARG A 171 -8.57 -2.31 16.61
CA ARG A 171 -10.01 -2.42 16.30
C ARG A 171 -10.24 -3.17 14.99
N THR A 172 -9.49 -2.85 13.95
CA THR A 172 -9.54 -3.54 12.66
C THR A 172 -9.21 -5.03 12.79
N MET A 173 -8.19 -5.38 13.58
CA MET A 173 -7.87 -6.79 13.85
C MET A 173 -8.98 -7.49 14.65
N ASP A 174 -9.48 -6.85 15.71
CA ASP A 174 -10.52 -7.40 16.58
C ASP A 174 -11.84 -7.67 15.83
N TYR A 175 -12.21 -6.80 14.88
CA TYR A 175 -13.47 -6.90 14.13
C TYR A 175 -13.57 -8.16 13.26
N VAL A 176 -12.45 -8.59 12.69
CA VAL A 176 -12.36 -9.79 11.85
C VAL A 176 -11.86 -11.04 12.61
N ASN A 177 -11.42 -10.89 13.86
CA ASN A 177 -10.84 -11.97 14.66
C ASN A 177 -11.82 -13.15 14.84
N ALA A 178 -11.38 -14.36 14.44
CA ALA A 178 -12.14 -15.61 14.49
C ALA A 178 -12.08 -16.35 15.84
N GLY A 179 -11.61 -15.68 16.89
CA GLY A 179 -11.40 -16.21 18.24
C GLY A 179 -9.93 -16.49 18.55
N GLY A 180 -9.45 -15.98 19.69
CA GLY A 180 -8.05 -16.10 20.11
C GLY A 180 -7.33 -14.76 20.13
N ILE A 181 -6.01 -14.79 20.13
CA ILE A 181 -5.17 -13.58 20.14
C ILE A 181 -4.99 -12.99 18.74
N ASN A 182 -4.59 -11.71 18.72
CA ASN A 182 -4.11 -11.01 17.54
C ASN A 182 -2.58 -11.20 17.41
N VAL A 183 -2.11 -11.50 16.19
CA VAL A 183 -0.68 -11.69 15.89
C VAL A 183 -0.27 -10.81 14.72
N VAL A 184 0.88 -10.14 14.82
CA VAL A 184 1.61 -9.57 13.68
C VAL A 184 2.67 -10.59 13.26
N PHE A 185 2.51 -11.12 12.05
CA PHE A 185 3.38 -12.15 11.50
C PHE A 185 4.46 -11.53 10.62
N THR A 186 5.72 -11.69 11.02
CA THR A 186 6.89 -11.09 10.37
C THR A 186 7.79 -12.16 9.74
N PRO A 187 8.43 -11.88 8.58
CA PRO A 187 9.46 -12.76 8.01
C PRO A 187 10.79 -12.71 8.78
N GLY A 188 10.85 -11.92 9.86
CA GLY A 188 11.99 -11.84 10.78
C GLY A 188 12.92 -10.64 10.54
N ARG A 189 13.95 -10.56 11.39
CA ARG A 189 14.82 -9.36 11.55
C ARG A 189 15.60 -8.92 10.32
N TYR A 190 15.75 -9.78 9.31
CA TYR A 190 16.48 -9.46 8.08
C TYR A 190 15.62 -8.75 7.04
N ASN A 191 14.35 -8.50 7.33
CA ASN A 191 13.47 -7.71 6.48
C ASN A 191 13.61 -6.21 6.75
N ALA A 192 13.67 -5.41 5.67
CA ALA A 192 13.84 -3.96 5.73
C ALA A 192 12.77 -3.22 6.55
N ALA A 193 11.58 -3.79 6.67
CA ALA A 193 10.46 -3.21 7.41
C ALA A 193 10.26 -3.83 8.81
N TYR A 194 11.21 -4.64 9.31
CA TYR A 194 11.07 -5.32 10.61
C TYR A 194 10.79 -4.35 11.77
N PHE A 195 11.42 -3.17 11.77
CA PHE A 195 11.11 -2.10 12.74
C PHE A 195 9.63 -1.72 12.75
N GLU A 196 9.01 -1.58 11.58
CA GLU A 196 7.59 -1.28 11.49
C GLU A 196 6.73 -2.43 12.03
N HIS A 197 7.12 -3.68 11.76
CA HIS A 197 6.36 -4.85 12.22
C HIS A 197 6.33 -4.90 13.75
N SER A 198 7.48 -4.74 14.40
CA SER A 198 7.58 -4.72 15.86
C SER A 198 6.88 -3.51 16.47
N TYR A 199 7.05 -2.32 15.87
CA TYR A 199 6.38 -1.11 16.33
C TYR A 199 4.86 -1.23 16.27
N LEU A 200 4.30 -1.74 15.16
CA LEU A 200 2.85 -1.90 15.02
C LEU A 200 2.29 -3.00 15.94
N ALA A 201 3.05 -4.07 16.18
CA ALA A 201 2.67 -5.09 17.17
C ALA A 201 2.57 -4.49 18.58
N GLU A 202 3.58 -3.72 19.00
CA GLU A 202 3.58 -3.02 20.30
C GLU A 202 2.41 -2.03 20.41
N GLN A 203 2.20 -1.18 19.40
CA GLN A 203 1.16 -0.15 19.42
C GLN A 203 -0.27 -0.72 19.39
N SER A 204 -0.48 -1.89 18.77
CA SER A 204 -1.79 -2.56 18.72
C SER A 204 -2.02 -3.52 19.89
N GLY A 205 -0.97 -3.86 20.65
CA GLY A 205 -1.00 -4.88 21.69
C GLY A 205 -1.10 -6.30 21.15
N ALA A 206 -0.75 -6.52 19.87
CA ALA A 206 -0.68 -7.84 19.24
C ALA A 206 0.67 -8.52 19.53
N VAL A 207 0.69 -9.85 19.49
CA VAL A 207 1.93 -10.62 19.61
C VAL A 207 2.72 -10.51 18.30
N LEU A 208 4.01 -10.20 18.36
CA LEU A 208 4.91 -10.32 17.20
C LEU A 208 5.42 -11.76 17.11
N ALA A 209 5.26 -12.40 15.94
CA ALA A 209 5.63 -13.80 15.75
C ALA A 209 6.31 -14.04 14.39
N GLU A 210 7.27 -14.96 14.36
CA GLU A 210 7.85 -15.53 13.13
C GLU A 210 7.19 -16.89 12.81
N SER A 211 7.53 -17.50 11.67
CA SER A 211 6.90 -18.76 11.22
C SER A 211 7.11 -19.91 12.21
N GLY A 212 8.26 -19.96 12.89
CA GLY A 212 8.58 -20.99 13.89
C GLY A 212 7.69 -20.95 15.14
N ASP A 213 7.12 -19.79 15.45
CA ASP A 213 6.26 -19.59 16.62
C ASP A 213 4.81 -20.01 16.36
N LEU A 214 4.46 -20.25 15.09
CA LEU A 214 3.09 -20.46 14.63
C LEU A 214 2.94 -21.86 14.02
N PHE A 215 1.78 -22.48 14.25
CA PHE A 215 1.47 -23.76 13.62
C PHE A 215 -0.03 -23.96 13.48
N VAL A 216 -0.43 -24.76 12.49
CA VAL A 216 -1.82 -25.14 12.26
C VAL A 216 -2.06 -26.56 12.76
N GLU A 217 -3.12 -26.73 13.54
CA GLU A 217 -3.62 -28.03 13.99
C GLU A 217 -5.15 -28.03 13.91
N ASN A 218 -5.74 -29.10 13.37
CA ASN A 218 -7.21 -29.23 13.21
C ASN A 218 -7.84 -27.99 12.53
N ARG A 219 -7.18 -27.47 11.49
CA ARG A 219 -7.58 -26.28 10.71
C ARG A 219 -7.68 -25.00 11.54
N ALA A 220 -7.01 -24.91 12.69
CA ALA A 220 -6.92 -23.70 13.50
C ALA A 220 -5.45 -23.29 13.68
N LEU A 221 -5.19 -21.98 13.67
CA LEU A 221 -3.86 -21.42 13.87
C LEU A 221 -3.58 -21.24 15.37
N TYR A 222 -2.38 -21.62 15.81
CA TYR A 222 -1.92 -21.49 17.18
C TYR A 222 -0.57 -20.81 17.26
N TYR A 223 -0.38 -20.07 18.34
CA TYR A 223 0.90 -19.52 18.79
C TYR A 223 1.48 -20.43 19.87
N ARG A 224 2.74 -20.84 19.69
CA ARG A 224 3.48 -21.66 20.65
C ARG A 224 3.76 -20.86 21.91
N THR A 225 3.53 -21.49 23.06
CA THR A 225 3.95 -20.95 24.35
C THR A 225 4.71 -22.04 25.11
N ASP A 226 5.35 -21.69 26.22
CA ASP A 226 5.99 -22.67 27.11
C ASP A 226 4.98 -23.64 27.78
N ARG A 227 3.67 -23.34 27.68
CA ARG A 227 2.57 -24.13 28.23
C ARG A 227 1.67 -24.62 27.09
N ASP A 228 0.37 -24.37 27.21
CA ASP A 228 -0.62 -24.71 26.20
C ASP A 228 -0.55 -23.71 25.03
N PRO A 229 -0.61 -24.20 23.78
CA PRO A 229 -0.72 -23.33 22.61
C PRO A 229 -1.94 -22.42 22.70
N VAL A 230 -1.76 -21.15 22.31
CA VAL A 230 -2.84 -20.16 22.33
C VAL A 230 -3.39 -20.00 20.93
N ARG A 231 -4.71 -20.10 20.77
CA ARG A 231 -5.36 -19.92 19.46
C ARG A 231 -5.14 -18.50 18.93
N VAL A 232 -4.88 -18.39 17.64
CA VAL A 232 -4.75 -17.12 16.91
C VAL A 232 -6.00 -16.93 16.05
N GLY A 233 -6.69 -15.81 16.26
CA GLY A 233 -7.94 -15.52 15.54
C GLY A 233 -7.80 -14.45 14.46
N ALA A 234 -6.78 -13.59 14.55
CA ALA A 234 -6.41 -12.66 13.50
C ALA A 234 -4.88 -12.59 13.34
N LEU A 235 -4.43 -12.72 12.10
CA LEU A 235 -3.03 -12.72 11.68
C LEU A 235 -2.78 -11.54 10.74
N TYR A 236 -2.19 -10.46 11.25
CA TYR A 236 -1.68 -9.37 10.43
C TYR A 236 -0.35 -9.77 9.79
N ARG A 237 -0.43 -10.25 8.55
CA ARG A 237 0.72 -10.76 7.80
C ARG A 237 1.55 -9.63 7.23
N ARG A 238 2.87 -9.77 7.36
CA ARG A 238 3.90 -8.94 6.74
C ARG A 238 4.78 -9.74 5.77
N VAL A 239 4.21 -10.83 5.25
CA VAL A 239 4.81 -11.77 4.30
C VAL A 239 3.93 -11.83 3.05
N SER A 240 4.55 -11.75 1.87
CA SER A 240 3.87 -11.79 0.57
C SER A 240 3.14 -13.11 0.35
N ASP A 241 2.04 -13.07 -0.40
CA ASP A 241 1.12 -14.19 -0.66
C ASP A 241 1.88 -15.46 -1.03
N ASP A 242 2.82 -15.35 -1.98
CA ASP A 242 3.63 -16.46 -2.48
C ASP A 242 4.34 -17.24 -1.37
N TYR A 243 4.74 -16.57 -0.29
CA TYR A 243 5.58 -17.13 0.76
C TYR A 243 4.81 -17.45 2.05
N ILE A 244 3.51 -17.14 2.18
CA ILE A 244 2.81 -17.27 3.47
C ILE A 244 2.49 -18.71 3.87
N ASP A 245 2.33 -19.62 2.91
CA ASP A 245 2.01 -21.03 3.13
C ASP A 245 2.70 -21.91 2.08
N PRO A 246 3.75 -22.66 2.43
CA PRO A 246 4.50 -23.48 1.48
C PRO A 246 3.70 -24.68 0.94
N LEU A 247 2.58 -25.04 1.56
CA LEU A 247 1.73 -26.14 1.08
C LEU A 247 0.66 -25.68 0.09
N PHE A 248 0.51 -24.36 -0.06
CA PHE A 248 -0.54 -23.75 -0.88
C PHE A 248 0.01 -22.87 -2.00
N PHE A 249 1.15 -22.21 -1.76
CA PHE A 249 1.82 -21.31 -2.70
C PHE A 249 3.23 -21.82 -3.06
N GLU A 250 4.30 -21.13 -2.68
CA GLU A 250 5.70 -21.48 -3.02
C GLU A 250 6.25 -22.58 -2.09
N PRO A 251 6.48 -23.81 -2.57
CA PRO A 251 6.94 -24.93 -1.73
C PRO A 251 8.34 -24.74 -1.14
N SER A 252 9.18 -23.89 -1.76
CA SER A 252 10.50 -23.56 -1.22
C SER A 252 10.49 -22.48 -0.14
N SER A 253 9.32 -21.92 0.21
CA SER A 253 9.22 -20.90 1.26
C SER A 253 9.64 -21.45 2.63
N LEU A 254 10.67 -20.83 3.22
CA LEU A 254 11.14 -21.12 4.59
C LEU A 254 10.52 -20.18 5.64
N ILE A 255 9.76 -19.19 5.21
CA ILE A 255 9.21 -18.12 6.05
C ILE A 255 7.67 -18.18 6.14
N GLY A 256 7.04 -19.21 5.56
CA GLY A 256 5.60 -19.42 5.63
C GLY A 256 5.15 -20.33 6.77
N ILE A 257 3.84 -20.43 6.98
CA ILE A 257 3.19 -21.28 7.98
C ILE A 257 2.44 -22.38 7.24
N PRO A 258 2.90 -23.65 7.30
CA PRO A 258 2.23 -24.76 6.63
C PRO A 258 0.76 -24.88 7.03
N ASN A 259 -0.13 -25.04 6.04
CA ASN A 259 -1.60 -25.16 6.18
C ASN A 259 -2.31 -23.89 6.71
N LEU A 260 -1.67 -22.72 6.70
CA LEU A 260 -2.32 -21.46 7.03
C LEU A 260 -3.56 -21.22 6.17
N MET A 261 -3.46 -21.49 4.87
CA MET A 261 -4.56 -21.28 3.94
C MET A 261 -5.75 -22.20 4.22
N ASP A 262 -5.50 -23.43 4.67
CA ASP A 262 -6.58 -24.34 5.09
C ASP A 262 -7.32 -23.82 6.34
N ALA A 263 -6.59 -23.28 7.32
CA ALA A 263 -7.20 -22.65 8.50
C ALA A 263 -7.98 -21.37 8.15
N TYR A 264 -7.44 -20.56 7.24
CA TYR A 264 -8.09 -19.35 6.74
C TYR A 264 -9.38 -19.68 5.97
N MET A 265 -9.33 -20.63 5.02
CA MET A 265 -10.50 -21.06 4.24
C MET A 265 -11.57 -21.75 5.10
N ALA A 266 -11.17 -22.37 6.21
CA ALA A 266 -12.11 -22.90 7.21
C ALA A 266 -12.79 -21.81 8.06
N GLY A 267 -12.41 -20.53 7.91
CA GLY A 267 -12.92 -19.42 8.70
C GLY A 267 -12.39 -19.38 10.14
N ASN A 268 -11.32 -20.12 10.44
CA ASN A 268 -10.81 -20.27 11.80
C ASN A 268 -9.75 -19.22 12.19
N VAL A 269 -9.27 -18.44 11.22
CA VAL A 269 -8.35 -17.30 11.40
C VAL A 269 -8.61 -16.26 10.30
N ALA A 270 -8.59 -14.97 10.66
CA ALA A 270 -8.54 -13.89 9.67
C ALA A 270 -7.09 -13.60 9.25
N VAL A 271 -6.84 -13.43 7.95
CA VAL A 271 -5.54 -13.01 7.41
C VAL A 271 -5.66 -11.58 6.93
N ILE A 272 -4.83 -10.68 7.46
CA ILE A 272 -4.88 -9.24 7.26
C ILE A 272 -3.59 -8.81 6.55
N ASN A 273 -3.61 -8.24 5.36
CA ASN A 273 -4.71 -8.26 4.40
C ASN A 273 -4.97 -9.67 3.86
N ALA A 274 -6.15 -9.90 3.29
CA ALA A 274 -6.47 -11.19 2.68
C ALA A 274 -5.48 -11.51 1.53
N PRO A 275 -5.18 -12.79 1.27
CA PRO A 275 -4.46 -13.22 0.07
C PRO A 275 -5.28 -12.91 -1.20
N GLY A 276 -4.61 -12.60 -2.30
CA GLY A 276 -5.24 -12.33 -3.61
C GLY A 276 -5.50 -10.85 -3.92
N ASN A 277 -5.22 -9.93 -2.99
CA ASN A 277 -5.44 -8.50 -3.21
C ASN A 277 -4.62 -7.90 -4.36
N GLY A 278 -3.57 -8.59 -4.80
CA GLY A 278 -2.70 -8.14 -5.89
C GLY A 278 -3.44 -7.92 -7.22
N VAL A 279 -4.59 -8.56 -7.41
CA VAL A 279 -5.44 -8.36 -8.59
C VAL A 279 -6.05 -6.95 -8.66
N ALA A 280 -6.10 -6.23 -7.53
CA ALA A 280 -6.75 -4.92 -7.44
C ALA A 280 -5.77 -3.74 -7.34
N ASP A 281 -4.47 -4.01 -7.13
CA ASP A 281 -3.41 -2.98 -7.12
C ASP A 281 -2.48 -3.04 -8.34
N ASP A 282 -2.87 -3.81 -9.36
CA ASP A 282 -2.21 -3.84 -10.66
C ASP A 282 -2.34 -2.48 -11.39
N LYS A 283 -1.27 -2.02 -12.04
CA LYS A 283 -1.25 -0.72 -12.72
C LYS A 283 -2.30 -0.59 -13.84
N GLY A 284 -2.64 -1.67 -14.51
CA GLY A 284 -3.72 -1.69 -15.51
C GLY A 284 -5.09 -1.55 -14.87
N ILE A 285 -5.27 -2.09 -13.67
CA ILE A 285 -6.52 -2.04 -12.90
C ILE A 285 -6.80 -0.64 -12.36
N TYR A 286 -5.76 0.11 -12.00
CA TYR A 286 -5.86 1.50 -11.57
C TYR A 286 -6.75 2.38 -12.47
N TYR A 287 -6.67 2.21 -13.80
CA TYR A 287 -7.50 2.93 -14.79
C TYR A 287 -9.01 2.71 -14.57
N PHE A 288 -9.40 1.54 -14.09
CA PHE A 288 -10.80 1.14 -13.95
C PHE A 288 -11.40 1.55 -12.59
N VAL A 289 -10.62 2.00 -11.62
CA VAL A 289 -11.12 2.28 -10.26
C VAL A 289 -12.27 3.30 -10.23
N PRO A 290 -12.25 4.42 -11.00
CA PRO A 290 -13.43 5.28 -11.10
C PRO A 290 -14.67 4.57 -11.63
N LYS A 291 -14.50 3.65 -12.60
CA LYS A 291 -15.60 2.82 -13.11
C LYS A 291 -16.09 1.82 -12.07
N MET A 292 -15.20 1.27 -11.23
CA MET A 292 -15.57 0.41 -10.11
C MET A 292 -16.43 1.16 -9.08
N ILE A 293 -16.08 2.42 -8.78
CA ILE A 293 -16.89 3.27 -7.89
C ILE A 293 -18.30 3.43 -8.44
N SER A 294 -18.44 3.80 -9.71
CA SER A 294 -19.77 3.91 -10.34
C SER A 294 -20.51 2.59 -10.42
N TYR A 295 -19.81 1.48 -10.72
CA TYR A 295 -20.42 0.17 -10.87
C TYR A 295 -20.90 -0.41 -9.52
N TYR A 296 -20.04 -0.46 -8.51
CA TYR A 296 -20.36 -1.09 -7.23
C TYR A 296 -21.10 -0.17 -6.26
N LEU A 297 -20.79 1.12 -6.26
CA LEU A 297 -21.33 2.06 -5.28
C LEU A 297 -22.45 2.92 -5.87
N GLN A 298 -22.60 2.99 -7.20
CA GLN A 298 -23.55 3.89 -7.87
C GLN A 298 -23.27 5.36 -7.51
N GLU A 299 -21.99 5.70 -7.34
CA GLU A 299 -21.49 7.01 -6.96
C GLU A 299 -20.53 7.55 -8.04
N GLU A 300 -20.31 8.87 -8.06
CA GLU A 300 -19.22 9.48 -8.81
C GLU A 300 -17.94 9.47 -7.97
N ALA A 301 -16.78 9.28 -8.61
CA ALA A 301 -15.49 9.27 -7.93
C ALA A 301 -15.17 10.64 -7.35
N LEU A 302 -14.99 10.71 -6.03
CA LEU A 302 -14.69 11.96 -5.32
C LEU A 302 -13.24 12.43 -5.49
N LEU A 303 -12.31 11.50 -5.72
CA LEU A 303 -10.89 11.79 -5.94
C LEU A 303 -10.50 11.43 -7.37
N LYS A 304 -9.60 12.24 -7.92
CA LYS A 304 -9.10 12.07 -9.29
C LYS A 304 -7.99 11.04 -9.32
N ASN A 305 -8.02 10.18 -10.32
CA ASN A 305 -6.81 9.52 -10.79
C ASN A 305 -5.96 10.52 -11.56
N ALA A 306 -4.64 10.37 -11.53
CA ALA A 306 -3.77 10.94 -12.55
C ALA A 306 -4.29 10.54 -13.95
N PRO A 307 -4.37 11.46 -14.93
CA PRO A 307 -4.81 11.15 -16.28
C PRO A 307 -4.02 9.95 -16.83
N THR A 308 -4.73 8.87 -17.10
CA THR A 308 -4.15 7.57 -17.46
C THR A 308 -4.85 7.04 -18.68
N TYR A 309 -4.06 6.48 -19.59
CA TYR A 309 -4.49 5.92 -20.86
C TYR A 309 -4.08 4.46 -20.90
N LEU A 310 -4.98 3.62 -21.41
CA LEU A 310 -4.72 2.23 -21.71
C LEU A 310 -4.66 2.04 -23.22
N PRO A 311 -3.47 1.88 -23.83
CA PRO A 311 -3.31 1.58 -25.26
C PRO A 311 -4.09 0.35 -25.74
N TYR A 312 -4.63 -0.44 -24.82
CA TYR A 312 -5.65 -1.45 -25.10
C TYR A 312 -6.88 -0.91 -25.85
N PHE A 313 -7.35 0.29 -25.49
CA PHE A 313 -8.47 0.94 -26.18
C PHE A 313 -7.96 1.77 -27.35
N ALA A 314 -8.62 1.70 -28.50
CA ALA A 314 -8.17 2.35 -29.73
C ALA A 314 -8.02 3.89 -29.61
N ALA A 315 -8.89 4.55 -28.85
CA ALA A 315 -8.82 5.99 -28.60
C ALA A 315 -7.56 6.35 -27.79
N ASP A 316 -7.34 5.65 -26.68
CA ASP A 316 -6.17 5.80 -25.82
C ASP A 316 -4.89 5.47 -26.58
N MET A 317 -4.87 4.39 -27.39
CA MET A 317 -3.75 4.05 -28.27
C MET A 317 -3.40 5.21 -29.20
N SER A 318 -4.40 5.81 -29.85
CA SER A 318 -4.19 6.93 -30.78
C SER A 318 -3.59 8.14 -30.06
N TYR A 319 -4.08 8.44 -28.86
CA TYR A 319 -3.53 9.51 -28.03
C TYR A 319 -2.08 9.24 -27.61
N VAL A 320 -1.79 8.02 -27.13
CA VAL A 320 -0.45 7.62 -26.69
C VAL A 320 0.55 7.68 -27.83
N MET A 321 0.18 7.24 -29.03
CA MET A 321 1.06 7.30 -30.20
C MET A 321 1.38 8.73 -30.64
N ALA A 322 0.42 9.64 -30.48
CA ALA A 322 0.56 11.04 -30.86
C ALA A 322 1.34 11.88 -29.84
N ASN A 323 1.29 11.52 -28.55
CA ASN A 323 1.83 12.34 -27.45
C ASN A 323 2.89 11.62 -26.61
N LEU A 324 3.51 10.55 -27.13
CA LEU A 324 4.39 9.67 -26.37
C LEU A 324 5.52 10.42 -25.64
N ASP A 325 5.99 11.53 -26.18
CA ASP A 325 7.07 12.37 -25.65
C ASP A 325 6.70 13.20 -24.42
N HIS A 326 5.41 13.33 -24.12
CA HIS A 326 4.88 14.01 -22.94
C HIS A 326 4.34 13.06 -21.88
N LEU A 327 4.45 11.75 -22.11
CA LEU A 327 3.86 10.72 -21.27
C LEU A 327 4.91 9.94 -20.48
N VAL A 328 4.48 9.45 -19.33
CA VAL A 328 5.19 8.44 -18.55
C VAL A 328 4.58 7.08 -18.89
N ILE A 329 5.40 6.20 -19.45
CA ILE A 329 4.99 4.83 -19.80
C ILE A 329 5.44 3.89 -18.70
N LYS A 330 4.55 3.02 -18.24
CA LYS A 330 4.82 2.05 -17.19
C LYS A 330 4.43 0.65 -17.66
N ASP A 331 5.31 -0.32 -17.41
CA ASP A 331 4.96 -1.73 -17.54
C ASP A 331 3.99 -2.13 -16.42
N VAL A 332 2.92 -2.83 -16.79
CA VAL A 332 1.88 -3.31 -15.90
C VAL A 332 2.40 -4.40 -14.96
N ALA A 333 3.31 -5.26 -15.41
CA ALA A 333 3.76 -6.43 -14.65
C ALA A 333 4.85 -6.12 -13.62
N GLU A 334 5.57 -5.00 -13.74
CA GLU A 334 6.67 -4.65 -12.83
C GLU A 334 6.15 -3.92 -11.57
N ALA A 335 6.84 -4.03 -10.44
CA ALA A 335 6.51 -3.35 -9.19
C ALA A 335 7.60 -2.32 -8.80
N GLY A 336 7.24 -1.29 -8.02
CA GLY A 336 8.21 -0.45 -7.31
C GLY A 336 9.09 0.46 -8.18
N GLY A 337 8.51 1.16 -9.16
CA GLY A 337 9.23 2.16 -9.97
C GLY A 337 10.20 1.60 -11.02
N TYR A 338 10.43 0.28 -11.03
CA TYR A 338 11.03 -0.41 -12.17
C TYR A 338 10.08 -0.35 -13.38
N GLY A 339 10.67 -0.16 -14.57
CA GLY A 339 9.89 -0.11 -15.83
C GLY A 339 9.16 1.21 -16.09
N VAL A 340 9.53 2.29 -15.40
CA VAL A 340 9.02 3.65 -15.66
C VAL A 340 9.89 4.33 -16.72
N ILE A 341 9.27 4.71 -17.83
CA ILE A 341 9.92 5.33 -18.98
C ILE A 341 9.32 6.72 -19.20
N PHE A 342 10.15 7.75 -19.10
CA PHE A 342 9.76 9.12 -19.42
C PHE A 342 9.98 9.38 -20.91
N GLY A 343 8.90 9.62 -21.66
CA GLY A 343 8.98 9.84 -23.11
C GLY A 343 9.89 10.99 -23.51
N GLU A 344 9.95 12.04 -22.69
CA GLU A 344 10.82 13.21 -22.87
C GLU A 344 12.31 12.83 -22.91
N ASN A 345 12.71 11.79 -22.16
CA ASN A 345 14.10 11.36 -22.02
C ASN A 345 14.54 10.37 -23.12
N LEU A 346 13.61 9.95 -24.00
CA LEU A 346 13.90 9.01 -25.08
C LEU A 346 14.38 9.72 -26.35
N SER A 347 15.41 9.18 -26.99
CA SER A 347 15.77 9.54 -28.37
C SER A 347 14.67 9.12 -29.36
N LEU A 348 14.68 9.69 -30.56
CA LEU A 348 13.71 9.34 -31.61
C LEU A 348 13.69 7.84 -31.93
N ALA A 349 14.86 7.20 -31.98
CA ALA A 349 14.96 5.75 -32.24
C ALA A 349 14.33 4.92 -31.11
N GLN A 350 14.59 5.28 -29.85
CA GLN A 350 13.98 4.61 -28.69
C GLN A 350 12.48 4.82 -28.61
N ARG A 351 11.98 6.01 -28.99
CA ARG A 351 10.53 6.28 -29.06
C ARG A 351 9.84 5.37 -30.08
N GLU A 352 10.42 5.22 -31.28
CA GLU A 352 9.85 4.34 -32.30
C GLU A 352 9.89 2.85 -31.91
N GLU A 353 10.93 2.41 -31.20
CA GLU A 353 10.98 1.07 -30.63
C GLU A 353 9.88 0.86 -29.57
N LEU A 354 9.71 1.83 -28.66
CA LEU A 354 8.66 1.79 -27.65
C LEU A 354 7.26 1.79 -28.26
N LYS A 355 7.01 2.59 -29.32
CA LYS A 355 5.73 2.56 -30.05
C LYS A 355 5.43 1.17 -30.60
N LYS A 356 6.40 0.52 -31.24
CA LYS A 356 6.24 -0.85 -31.76
C LYS A 356 5.94 -1.84 -30.64
N ALA A 357 6.63 -1.73 -29.50
CA ALA A 357 6.38 -2.58 -28.34
C ALA A 357 4.96 -2.39 -27.79
N ILE A 358 4.50 -1.14 -27.65
CA ILE A 358 3.13 -0.82 -27.20
C ILE A 358 2.09 -1.36 -28.19
N GLN A 359 2.30 -1.20 -29.50
CA GLN A 359 1.38 -1.73 -30.52
C GLN A 359 1.32 -3.25 -30.52
N LEU A 360 2.45 -3.93 -30.27
CA LEU A 360 2.52 -5.38 -30.23
C LEU A 360 1.86 -5.97 -28.97
N ALA A 361 1.94 -5.28 -27.84
CA ALA A 361 1.43 -5.75 -26.55
C ALA A 361 0.71 -4.62 -25.78
N PRO A 362 -0.43 -4.11 -26.27
CA PRO A 362 -1.07 -2.91 -25.71
C PRO A 362 -1.50 -3.03 -24.25
N ARG A 363 -1.93 -4.22 -23.82
CA ARG A 363 -2.31 -4.49 -22.42
C ARG A 363 -1.12 -4.40 -21.45
N ARG A 364 0.11 -4.60 -21.93
CA ARG A 364 1.32 -4.60 -21.09
C ARG A 364 1.64 -3.21 -20.54
N PHE A 365 1.14 -2.14 -21.17
CA PHE A 365 1.54 -0.78 -20.85
C PHE A 365 0.37 0.05 -20.36
N ILE A 366 0.65 0.94 -19.41
CA ILE A 366 -0.16 2.13 -19.16
C ILE A 366 0.65 3.36 -19.54
N ALA A 367 -0.05 4.43 -19.93
CA ALA A 367 0.54 5.73 -20.14
C ALA A 367 -0.13 6.74 -19.24
N GLN A 368 0.64 7.60 -18.57
CA GLN A 368 0.11 8.65 -17.70
C GLN A 368 0.65 10.00 -18.10
N GLU A 369 -0.16 11.04 -17.95
CA GLU A 369 0.37 12.40 -17.99
C GLU A 369 1.30 12.62 -16.80
N VAL A 370 2.38 13.36 -17.02
CA VAL A 370 3.23 13.82 -15.92
C VAL A 370 2.42 14.84 -15.12
N VAL A 371 1.88 14.43 -13.97
CA VAL A 371 1.28 15.36 -13.03
C VAL A 371 2.40 16.26 -12.49
N ASP A 372 2.40 17.54 -12.82
CA ASP A 372 3.30 18.50 -12.16
C ASP A 372 2.73 18.86 -10.79
N PHE A 373 3.26 18.19 -9.77
CA PHE A 373 2.81 18.36 -8.39
C PHE A 373 3.65 19.35 -7.60
N GLN A 374 3.03 19.91 -6.58
CA GLN A 374 3.61 20.94 -5.73
C GLN A 374 4.90 20.45 -5.09
N GLU A 375 5.84 21.39 -5.05
CA GLU A 375 7.06 21.25 -4.29
C GLU A 375 6.81 21.71 -2.86
N MET A 376 7.65 21.24 -1.96
CA MET A 376 7.72 21.70 -0.61
C MET A 376 9.15 22.08 -0.26
N PRO A 377 9.34 23.13 0.56
CA PRO A 377 10.65 23.45 1.09
C PRO A 377 11.10 22.35 2.05
N VAL A 378 12.34 21.90 1.87
CA VAL A 378 13.07 21.06 2.82
C VAL A 378 14.34 21.78 3.27
N SER A 379 14.82 21.46 4.47
CA SER A 379 16.04 22.01 5.06
C SER A 379 17.25 21.16 4.68
N GLU A 380 18.02 21.60 3.70
CA GLU A 380 19.25 20.94 3.24
C GLU A 380 20.46 21.86 3.40
N GLY A 381 21.50 21.38 4.13
CA GLY A 381 22.74 22.14 4.31
C GLY A 381 22.58 23.51 4.99
N GLY A 382 21.53 23.70 5.79
CA GLY A 382 21.20 24.99 6.41
C GLY A 382 20.46 25.97 5.48
N SER A 383 20.05 25.52 4.29
CA SER A 383 19.26 26.29 3.32
C SER A 383 17.90 25.63 3.08
N LEU A 384 16.91 26.43 2.67
CA LEU A 384 15.63 25.90 2.20
C LEU A 384 15.70 25.66 0.70
N VAL A 385 15.37 24.43 0.29
CA VAL A 385 15.35 24.02 -1.12
C VAL A 385 14.03 23.35 -1.44
N GLU A 386 13.46 23.64 -2.60
CA GLU A 386 12.20 23.03 -3.04
C GLU A 386 12.43 21.59 -3.51
N ARG A 387 11.59 20.66 -3.04
CA ARG A 387 11.59 19.25 -3.43
C ARG A 387 10.17 18.75 -3.67
N LYS A 388 10.03 17.83 -4.61
CA LYS A 388 8.78 17.13 -4.90
C LYS A 388 8.35 16.28 -3.69
N ALA A 389 7.05 16.32 -3.35
CA ALA A 389 6.50 15.59 -2.20
C ALA A 389 5.16 14.90 -2.52
N ASP A 390 5.09 13.59 -2.28
CA ASP A 390 3.86 12.81 -2.29
C ASP A 390 3.26 12.68 -0.87
N LEU A 391 2.12 11.99 -0.78
CA LEU A 391 1.42 11.68 0.45
C LEU A 391 0.87 10.27 0.35
N ARG A 392 1.29 9.37 1.24
CA ARG A 392 0.62 8.08 1.43
C ARG A 392 -0.40 8.18 2.56
N ALA A 393 -1.67 7.91 2.25
CA ALA A 393 -2.73 7.75 3.24
C ALA A 393 -2.98 6.27 3.53
N PHE A 394 -3.29 5.94 4.79
CA PHE A 394 -3.64 4.57 5.19
C PHE A 394 -5.12 4.52 5.56
N VAL A 395 -5.90 3.76 4.79
CA VAL A 395 -7.33 3.51 5.07
C VAL A 395 -7.46 2.17 5.76
N LEU A 396 -8.10 2.16 6.94
CA LEU A 396 -8.35 0.95 7.72
C LEU A 396 -9.83 0.56 7.56
N THR A 397 -10.08 -0.70 7.20
CA THR A 397 -11.41 -1.28 6.99
C THR A 397 -11.59 -2.44 7.96
N GLY A 398 -12.60 -2.32 8.83
CA GLY A 398 -12.99 -3.31 9.82
C GLY A 398 -13.35 -2.63 11.13
#